data_AF-A0A1H4ZX94-F1
#
_entry.id   AF-A0A1H4ZX94-F1
#
_cell.length_a   1.000
_cell.length_b   1.000
_cell.length_c   1.000
_cell.angle_alpha   90.00
_cell.angle_beta   90.00
_cell.angle_gamma   90.00
#
_symmetry.space_group_name_H-M   'P 1'
#
loop_
_entity.id
_entity.type
_entity.pdbx_description
1 polymer ?
#
loop_
_entity_poly.entity_id
_entity_poly.type
_entity_poly.pdbx_seq_one_letter_code
_entity_poly.pdbx_strand_id
1 'polypeptide(L)'
;MTKKKQYKKQLPAAMPPKPRRAPAPRPESRQEDEREVEGEVEREAGTPAAASLLPVQAPGPELEQVRQAIRQLVSELDGETPPDAAPAPDAAPQAPTRKTPPTTPAAPTAQAAPTARAAGPARAPTLASKLAASRTAPIKPAARKPVASKPVASTTAPSKPAATKPSASKPAPPAVRPAPPRPPSPSAEPDRASGRKVAGLVLLALLSAAVGGGVVAWLLGRGDEATPTDTPTAQLPSGWPEAGASRTLTRVEAGGVLEVTHWIHTDEPLDQVDVSLPESGEGSAVAATDVRVTADGEPASGPTEITFSRATYVFDSATLIRVTYELKGAVQRSTSAVGRGLATTTSLDVSATQPRDVRVIRSAAVLSLSCAATAAAELAPCGEAEGTGEWKVQLTGTSAGGRVVAAVTVPS
;
A
#
# COMPACT_ATOMS: atom_id res chain seq x y z
N MET A 1 44.18 10.79 63.74
CA MET A 1 43.96 9.44 63.17
C MET A 1 43.24 9.55 61.83
N THR A 2 43.97 9.57 60.72
CA THR A 2 43.43 9.77 59.36
C THR A 2 43.61 8.50 58.54
N LYS A 3 42.51 7.81 58.25
CA LYS A 3 42.51 6.57 57.45
C LYS A 3 42.58 6.92 55.95
N LYS A 4 43.74 6.74 55.34
CA LYS A 4 43.92 6.76 53.88
C LYS A 4 43.30 5.50 53.27
N LYS A 5 42.25 5.65 52.47
CA LYS A 5 41.68 4.57 51.64
C LYS A 5 42.52 4.46 50.36
N GLN A 6 43.20 3.32 50.19
CA GLN A 6 43.84 2.96 48.92
C GLN A 6 42.78 2.51 47.92
N TYR A 7 42.64 3.23 46.80
CA TYR A 7 41.89 2.75 45.65
C TYR A 7 42.81 1.92 44.77
N LYS A 8 42.59 0.61 44.76
CA LYS A 8 43.26 -0.35 43.87
C LYS A 8 42.61 -0.26 42.49
N LYS A 9 43.32 0.37 41.56
CA LYS A 9 42.94 0.53 40.15
C LYS A 9 42.95 -0.86 39.50
N GLN A 10 41.78 -1.47 39.32
CA GLN A 10 41.66 -2.69 38.50
C GLN A 10 41.80 -2.30 37.03
N LEU A 11 42.87 -2.78 36.39
CA LEU A 11 43.00 -2.73 34.93
C LEU A 11 42.04 -3.76 34.30
N PRO A 12 41.37 -3.41 33.19
CA PRO A 12 40.54 -4.37 32.48
C PRO A 12 41.40 -5.49 31.89
N ALA A 13 40.98 -6.74 32.12
CA ALA A 13 41.59 -7.91 31.54
C ALA A 13 41.48 -7.86 30.01
N ALA A 14 42.61 -8.10 29.34
CA ALA A 14 42.68 -8.18 27.88
C ALA A 14 41.74 -9.29 27.39
N MET A 15 40.84 -8.95 26.45
CA MET A 15 40.00 -9.94 25.78
C MET A 15 40.88 -10.91 25.00
N PRO A 16 40.63 -12.23 25.09
CA PRO A 16 41.32 -13.19 24.24
C PRO A 16 40.92 -12.99 22.78
N PRO A 17 41.85 -13.22 21.83
CA PRO A 17 41.59 -13.07 20.40
C PRO A 17 40.49 -14.04 19.95
N LYS A 18 39.50 -13.53 19.21
CA LYS A 18 38.47 -14.34 18.56
C LYS A 18 39.13 -15.34 17.59
N PRO A 19 38.76 -16.63 17.61
CA PRO A 19 39.25 -17.60 16.65
C PRO A 19 38.82 -17.20 15.23
N ARG A 20 39.80 -17.12 14.33
CA ARG A 20 39.59 -16.93 12.89
C ARG A 20 38.76 -18.09 12.35
N ARG A 21 37.52 -17.80 11.94
CA ARG A 21 36.65 -18.74 11.24
C ARG A 21 37.26 -19.00 9.86
N ALA A 22 37.58 -20.25 9.55
CA ALA A 22 38.06 -20.65 8.24
C ALA A 22 37.00 -20.33 7.17
N PRO A 23 37.42 -19.92 5.96
CA PRO A 23 36.49 -19.66 4.85
C PRO A 23 35.74 -20.95 4.49
N ALA A 24 34.43 -20.84 4.36
CA ALA A 24 33.58 -21.93 3.92
C ALA A 24 33.98 -22.38 2.50
N PRO A 25 33.96 -23.69 2.20
CA PRO A 25 34.21 -24.19 0.85
C PRO A 25 33.17 -23.63 -0.12
N ARG A 26 33.67 -23.16 -1.28
CA ARG A 26 32.85 -22.73 -2.42
C ARG A 26 31.91 -23.86 -2.82
N PRO A 27 30.59 -23.62 -2.99
CA PRO A 27 29.73 -24.60 -3.64
C PRO A 27 30.18 -24.74 -5.09
N GLU A 28 30.47 -25.97 -5.49
CA GLU A 28 30.72 -26.33 -6.88
C GLU A 28 29.48 -25.99 -7.71
N SER A 29 29.73 -25.24 -8.78
CA SER A 29 28.78 -24.92 -9.83
C SER A 29 28.27 -26.22 -10.46
N ARG A 30 27.05 -26.61 -10.09
CA ARG A 30 26.29 -27.66 -10.75
C ARG A 30 25.87 -27.13 -12.11
N GLN A 31 26.56 -27.61 -13.14
CA GLN A 31 26.24 -27.39 -14.54
C GLN A 31 24.91 -28.12 -14.80
N GLU A 32 23.81 -27.35 -14.87
CA GLU A 32 22.50 -27.87 -15.27
C GLU A 32 22.48 -27.94 -16.79
N ASP A 33 22.40 -29.18 -17.29
CA ASP A 33 22.11 -29.50 -18.68
C ASP A 33 20.79 -28.85 -19.11
N GLU A 34 20.88 -27.89 -20.03
CA GLU A 34 19.75 -27.43 -20.83
C GLU A 34 19.26 -28.59 -21.70
N ARG A 35 18.17 -29.24 -21.29
CA ARG A 35 17.35 -30.03 -22.21
C ARG A 35 16.12 -29.21 -22.59
N GLU A 36 16.18 -28.65 -23.79
CA GLU A 36 15.01 -28.28 -24.58
C GLU A 36 14.00 -29.43 -24.58
N VAL A 37 12.82 -29.17 -24.03
CA VAL A 37 11.62 -29.99 -24.25
C VAL A 37 10.67 -29.11 -25.04
N GLU A 38 10.76 -29.22 -26.37
CA GLU A 38 9.71 -28.74 -27.27
C GLU A 38 8.46 -29.61 -27.04
N GLY A 39 7.48 -29.04 -26.34
CA GLY A 39 6.15 -29.63 -26.17
C GLY A 39 5.25 -29.22 -27.33
N GLU A 40 5.10 -30.11 -28.31
CA GLU A 40 4.16 -30.03 -29.41
C GLU A 40 2.72 -30.13 -28.86
N VAL A 41 1.98 -29.01 -28.90
CA VAL A 41 0.56 -28.95 -28.51
C VAL A 41 -0.29 -29.36 -29.72
N GLU A 42 -0.65 -30.64 -29.76
CA GLU A 42 -1.59 -31.21 -30.71
C GLU A 42 -3.01 -30.67 -30.42
N ARG A 43 -3.49 -29.74 -31.27
CA ARG A 43 -4.87 -29.24 -31.25
C ARG A 43 -5.77 -30.28 -31.91
N GLU A 44 -6.48 -31.04 -31.10
CA GLU A 44 -7.57 -31.92 -31.55
C GLU A 44 -8.80 -31.07 -31.92
N ALA A 45 -9.13 -31.04 -33.21
CA ALA A 45 -10.31 -30.37 -33.75
C ALA A 45 -11.55 -31.26 -33.58
N GLY A 46 -12.33 -31.01 -32.53
CA GLY A 46 -13.66 -31.60 -32.34
C GLY A 46 -14.71 -30.94 -33.25
N THR A 47 -15.34 -31.75 -34.10
CA THR A 47 -16.45 -31.38 -35.00
C THR A 47 -17.75 -31.16 -34.20
N PRO A 48 -18.60 -30.14 -34.52
CA PRO A 48 -19.80 -29.84 -33.76
C PRO A 48 -20.98 -30.71 -34.19
N ALA A 49 -21.71 -31.28 -33.22
CA ALA A 49 -22.97 -31.99 -33.45
C ALA A 49 -24.12 -31.37 -32.65
N ALA A 50 -25.16 -31.00 -33.39
CA ALA A 50 -26.57 -30.87 -33.03
C ALA A 50 -26.98 -29.92 -31.88
N ALA A 51 -27.44 -28.75 -32.29
CA ALA A 51 -28.24 -27.82 -31.51
C ALA A 51 -29.56 -28.47 -31.03
N SER A 52 -29.73 -28.56 -29.71
CA SER A 52 -31.04 -28.74 -29.07
C SER A 52 -31.57 -27.37 -28.67
N LEU A 53 -32.68 -26.99 -29.32
CA LEU A 53 -33.46 -25.79 -29.03
C LEU A 53 -34.17 -25.95 -27.68
N LEU A 54 -33.67 -25.27 -26.65
CA LEU A 54 -34.45 -24.96 -25.45
C LEU A 54 -35.09 -23.57 -25.61
N PRO A 55 -36.38 -23.40 -25.29
CA PRO A 55 -37.00 -22.08 -25.29
C PRO A 55 -36.80 -21.39 -23.93
N VAL A 56 -36.95 -20.06 -23.95
CA VAL A 56 -37.27 -19.19 -22.81
C VAL A 56 -36.09 -18.68 -21.97
N GLN A 57 -35.81 -17.38 -22.11
CA GLN A 57 -35.91 -16.46 -20.96
C GLN A 57 -36.28 -15.05 -21.46
N ALA A 58 -37.30 -14.47 -20.83
CA ALA A 58 -37.85 -13.16 -21.12
C ALA A 58 -36.79 -12.05 -20.92
N PRO A 59 -36.91 -10.91 -21.63
CA PRO A 59 -36.07 -9.75 -21.35
C PRO A 59 -36.26 -9.33 -19.89
N GLY A 60 -35.15 -9.27 -19.14
CA GLY A 60 -35.13 -8.71 -17.81
C GLY A 60 -35.66 -7.27 -17.81
N PRO A 61 -36.17 -6.76 -16.68
CA PRO A 61 -36.73 -5.42 -16.61
C PRO A 61 -35.70 -4.42 -17.12
N GLU A 62 -36.11 -3.62 -18.10
CA GLU A 62 -35.27 -2.57 -18.68
C GLU A 62 -34.72 -1.70 -17.54
N LEU A 63 -33.44 -1.36 -17.65
CA LEU A 63 -32.69 -0.49 -16.75
C LEU A 63 -33.48 0.77 -16.31
N GLU A 64 -34.42 1.22 -17.14
CA GLU A 64 -35.27 2.36 -16.90
C GLU A 64 -36.33 2.13 -15.82
N GLN A 65 -36.83 0.90 -15.66
CA GLN A 65 -37.75 0.52 -14.58
C GLN A 65 -37.05 0.54 -13.22
N VAL A 66 -35.78 0.12 -13.17
CA VAL A 66 -34.93 0.22 -11.97
C VAL A 66 -34.65 1.68 -11.62
N ARG A 67 -34.37 2.53 -12.62
CA ARG A 67 -34.18 3.97 -12.40
C ARG A 67 -35.44 4.65 -11.89
N GLN A 68 -36.62 4.28 -12.37
CA GLN A 68 -37.89 4.83 -11.85
C GLN A 68 -38.15 4.41 -10.40
N ALA A 69 -37.89 3.15 -10.04
CA ALA A 69 -38.03 2.67 -8.67
C ALA A 69 -37.13 3.43 -7.68
N ILE A 70 -35.88 3.71 -8.08
CA ILE A 70 -34.94 4.48 -7.26
C ILE A 70 -35.44 5.92 -7.05
N ARG A 71 -35.98 6.59 -8.08
CA ARG A 71 -36.52 7.95 -7.94
C ARG A 71 -37.73 8.03 -7.02
N GLN A 72 -38.61 7.01 -7.04
CA GLN A 72 -39.74 6.95 -6.12
C GLN A 72 -39.28 6.81 -4.66
N LEU A 73 -38.31 5.93 -4.40
CA LEU A 73 -37.76 5.73 -3.06
C LEU A 73 -37.11 6.99 -2.47
N VAL A 74 -36.40 7.77 -3.29
CA VAL A 74 -35.83 9.05 -2.84
C VAL A 74 -36.92 10.08 -2.54
N SER A 75 -37.99 10.11 -3.33
CA SER A 75 -39.11 11.05 -3.13
C SER A 75 -39.93 10.75 -1.86
N GLU A 76 -40.01 9.48 -1.45
CA GLU A 76 -40.66 9.11 -0.19
C GLU A 76 -39.80 9.45 1.05
N LEU A 77 -38.47 9.46 0.92
CA LEU A 77 -37.58 9.86 2.02
C LEU A 77 -37.61 11.36 2.30
N ASP A 78 -37.77 12.20 1.26
CA ASP A 78 -37.84 13.67 1.43
C ASP A 78 -39.23 14.17 1.89
N GLY A 79 -40.20 13.27 2.05
CA GLY A 79 -41.52 13.54 2.64
C GLY A 79 -41.49 13.72 4.16
N GLU A 80 -40.55 14.52 4.67
CA GLU A 80 -40.44 14.79 6.10
C GLU A 80 -41.55 15.75 6.53
N THR A 81 -42.45 15.23 7.37
CA THR A 81 -43.57 15.95 7.97
C THR A 81 -43.01 17.11 8.80
N PRO A 82 -43.45 18.37 8.60
CA PRO A 82 -42.95 19.48 9.39
C PRO A 82 -43.26 19.24 10.87
N PRO A 83 -42.28 19.46 11.78
CA PRO A 83 -42.47 19.20 13.20
C PRO A 83 -43.55 20.12 13.76
N ASP A 84 -44.58 19.49 14.32
CA ASP A 84 -45.68 20.11 15.02
C ASP A 84 -45.14 21.01 16.15
N ALA A 85 -45.57 22.26 16.14
CA ALA A 85 -45.07 23.29 17.04
C ALA A 85 -45.51 22.99 18.48
N ALA A 86 -44.56 22.61 19.33
CA ALA A 86 -44.80 22.51 20.77
C ALA A 86 -44.95 23.91 21.40
N PRO A 87 -45.91 24.11 22.32
CA PRO A 87 -46.24 25.39 22.90
C PRO A 87 -45.19 25.88 23.91
N ALA A 88 -44.98 27.19 23.92
CA ALA A 88 -44.06 27.90 24.81
C ALA A 88 -44.45 27.74 26.30
N PRO A 89 -43.48 27.48 27.20
CA PRO A 89 -43.71 27.61 28.63
C PRO A 89 -43.42 29.03 29.14
N ASP A 90 -44.25 29.38 30.11
CA ASP A 90 -44.39 30.65 30.80
C ASP A 90 -43.14 31.30 31.39
N ALA A 91 -43.26 32.61 31.54
CA ALA A 91 -42.29 33.54 32.09
C ALA A 91 -42.16 33.50 33.63
N ALA A 92 -40.98 33.97 34.07
CA ALA A 92 -40.61 34.58 35.37
C ALA A 92 -40.14 33.63 36.51
N PRO A 93 -39.34 34.11 37.51
CA PRO A 93 -38.92 35.49 37.81
C PRO A 93 -37.39 35.73 37.97
N GLN A 94 -37.05 37.02 37.95
CA GLN A 94 -35.72 37.61 38.14
C GLN A 94 -35.19 37.53 39.59
N ALA A 95 -33.85 37.42 39.75
CA ALA A 95 -32.96 38.12 40.71
C ALA A 95 -31.67 37.29 41.00
N PRO A 96 -30.58 37.83 41.62
CA PRO A 96 -30.07 39.20 41.64
C PRO A 96 -28.60 39.30 41.15
N THR A 97 -28.23 40.55 40.84
CA THR A 97 -26.91 41.08 40.48
C THR A 97 -25.75 40.65 41.39
N ARG A 98 -24.67 40.11 40.80
CA ARG A 98 -23.35 40.01 41.45
C ARG A 98 -22.41 41.11 40.95
N LYS A 99 -21.85 41.84 41.92
CA LYS A 99 -20.88 42.94 41.81
C LYS A 99 -19.59 42.49 41.11
N THR A 100 -19.18 43.26 40.11
CA THR A 100 -17.84 43.23 39.50
C THR A 100 -17.01 44.40 40.05
N PRO A 101 -15.79 44.18 40.56
CA PRO A 101 -14.80 45.24 40.81
C PRO A 101 -13.85 45.45 39.59
N PRO A 102 -13.05 46.54 39.59
CA PRO A 102 -12.95 47.44 38.43
C PRO A 102 -11.64 47.37 37.63
N THR A 103 -11.75 47.81 36.37
CA THR A 103 -10.94 48.80 35.64
C THR A 103 -9.42 48.85 35.84
N THR A 104 -8.66 48.59 34.77
CA THR A 104 -7.44 49.35 34.38
C THR A 104 -7.12 49.10 32.89
N PRO A 105 -6.30 49.93 32.19
CA PRO A 105 -6.80 50.81 31.14
C PRO A 105 -6.22 50.55 29.74
N ALA A 106 -6.82 51.27 28.80
CA ALA A 106 -6.54 51.36 27.38
C ALA A 106 -5.06 51.48 26.97
N ALA A 107 -4.76 50.89 25.80
CA ALA A 107 -3.66 51.30 24.93
C ALA A 107 -4.13 51.23 23.46
N PRO A 108 -3.57 52.06 22.57
CA PRO A 108 -4.31 52.71 21.50
C PRO A 108 -4.30 51.98 20.14
N THR A 109 -5.38 52.27 19.42
CA THR A 109 -5.66 52.06 18.01
C THR A 109 -4.54 52.55 17.09
N ALA A 110 -4.12 51.70 16.15
CA ALA A 110 -3.44 52.14 14.94
C ALA A 110 -4.07 51.44 13.73
N GLN A 111 -4.86 52.23 12.99
CA GLN A 111 -5.33 51.95 11.64
C GLN A 111 -4.16 51.85 10.66
N ALA A 112 -4.20 50.86 9.78
CA ALA A 112 -3.67 51.00 8.42
C ALA A 112 -4.38 49.99 7.50
N ALA A 113 -5.33 50.49 6.72
CA ALA A 113 -5.84 49.81 5.53
C ALA A 113 -4.81 49.94 4.40
N PRO A 114 -4.65 48.93 3.54
CA PRO A 114 -4.17 49.16 2.19
C PRO A 114 -5.33 49.07 1.19
N THR A 115 -5.54 50.23 0.57
CA THR A 115 -6.29 50.53 -0.64
C THR A 115 -6.05 49.55 -1.78
N ALA A 116 -7.14 49.16 -2.44
CA ALA A 116 -7.17 48.59 -3.78
C ALA A 116 -6.52 49.55 -4.80
N ARG A 117 -5.75 49.00 -5.75
CA ARG A 117 -5.35 49.72 -6.96
C ARG A 117 -5.40 48.81 -8.19
N ALA A 118 -6.40 49.10 -9.01
CA ALA A 118 -6.47 49.16 -10.47
C ALA A 118 -5.62 48.22 -11.34
N ALA A 119 -6.34 47.61 -12.29
CA ALA A 119 -5.88 46.98 -13.52
C ALA A 119 -5.00 47.88 -14.42
N GLY A 120 -4.15 47.24 -15.21
CA GLY A 120 -3.49 47.81 -16.39
C GLY A 120 -2.62 46.77 -17.12
N PRO A 121 -2.56 46.79 -18.47
CA PRO A 121 -2.38 45.58 -19.28
C PRO A 121 -0.95 45.34 -19.81
N ALA A 122 -0.75 44.11 -20.31
CA ALA A 122 0.11 43.69 -21.42
C ALA A 122 1.53 44.28 -21.54
N ARG A 123 2.54 43.41 -21.40
CA ARG A 123 3.73 43.40 -22.28
C ARG A 123 4.55 42.12 -22.07
N ALA A 124 4.74 41.36 -23.15
CA ALA A 124 5.79 40.36 -23.28
C ALA A 124 7.17 41.03 -23.29
N PRO A 125 8.23 40.30 -22.88
CA PRO A 125 9.40 40.24 -23.74
C PRO A 125 10.05 38.84 -23.83
N THR A 126 10.30 38.47 -25.08
CA THR A 126 11.58 38.00 -25.65
C THR A 126 12.66 37.34 -24.78
N LEU A 127 13.09 36.19 -25.31
CA LEU A 127 14.35 35.47 -25.18
C LEU A 127 15.62 36.30 -24.87
N ALA A 128 16.51 35.64 -24.11
CA ALA A 128 17.96 35.50 -24.33
C ALA A 128 18.87 35.97 -23.19
N SER A 129 19.78 35.05 -22.81
CA SER A 129 21.12 35.27 -22.25
C SER A 129 21.22 35.90 -20.85
N LYS A 130 21.94 35.23 -19.94
CA LYS A 130 23.40 35.40 -19.76
C LYS A 130 23.86 34.80 -18.43
N LEU A 131 24.95 34.03 -18.50
CA LEU A 131 25.74 33.57 -17.37
C LEU A 131 26.06 34.69 -16.37
N ALA A 132 25.84 34.43 -15.08
CA ALA A 132 26.55 35.14 -14.01
C ALA A 132 26.67 34.23 -12.77
N ALA A 133 27.88 33.69 -12.60
CA ALA A 133 28.32 33.01 -11.40
C ALA A 133 28.28 33.99 -10.21
N SER A 134 27.45 33.71 -9.21
CA SER A 134 27.50 34.40 -7.92
C SER A 134 28.25 33.53 -6.92
N ARG A 135 29.49 33.94 -6.64
CA ARG A 135 30.31 33.52 -5.51
C ARG A 135 29.62 33.95 -4.21
N THR A 136 29.11 32.99 -3.45
CA THR A 136 28.67 33.22 -2.07
C THR A 136 29.84 32.98 -1.12
N ALA A 137 30.17 33.99 -0.32
CA ALA A 137 31.24 33.96 0.68
C ALA A 137 30.93 33.00 1.85
N PRO A 138 31.95 32.41 2.51
CA PRO A 138 31.75 31.52 3.65
C PRO A 138 31.38 32.32 4.91
N ILE A 139 30.18 32.05 5.44
CA ILE A 139 29.73 32.52 6.76
C ILE A 139 30.43 31.68 7.83
N LYS A 140 31.24 32.35 8.64
CA LYS A 140 31.97 31.82 9.80
C LYS A 140 30.98 31.51 10.94
N PRO A 141 30.78 30.25 11.36
CA PRO A 141 29.91 29.97 12.50
C PRO A 141 30.60 30.38 13.80
N ALA A 142 29.91 31.23 14.57
CA ALA A 142 30.32 31.63 15.91
C ALA A 142 30.26 30.42 16.87
N ALA A 143 31.38 30.11 17.48
CA ALA A 143 31.53 29.08 18.49
C ALA A 143 30.67 29.41 19.72
N ARG A 144 29.56 28.68 19.92
CA ARG A 144 28.84 28.63 21.19
C ARG A 144 29.51 27.60 22.09
N LYS A 145 30.02 28.05 23.24
CA LYS A 145 30.56 27.20 24.31
C LYS A 145 29.48 26.24 24.82
N PRO A 146 29.72 24.92 24.89
CA PRO A 146 28.81 24.00 25.56
C PRO A 146 28.89 24.23 27.08
N VAL A 147 27.74 24.57 27.68
CA VAL A 147 27.57 24.62 29.13
C VAL A 147 27.46 23.18 29.63
N ALA A 148 28.48 22.74 30.36
CA ALA A 148 28.55 21.44 30.98
C ALA A 148 27.43 21.28 32.03
N SER A 149 26.37 20.57 31.67
CA SER A 149 25.35 20.12 32.61
C SER A 149 25.84 18.84 33.28
N LYS A 150 26.10 18.91 34.59
CA LYS A 150 26.46 17.77 35.44
C LYS A 150 25.34 16.71 35.40
N PRO A 151 25.63 15.44 35.10
CA PRO A 151 24.67 14.37 35.31
C PRO A 151 24.50 14.13 36.83
N VAL A 152 23.27 14.28 37.31
CA VAL A 152 22.86 13.82 38.63
C VAL A 152 22.76 12.30 38.58
N ALA A 153 23.65 11.63 39.30
CA ALA A 153 23.66 10.19 39.45
C ALA A 153 22.47 9.76 40.35
N SER A 154 21.40 9.28 39.73
CA SER A 154 20.36 8.52 40.42
C SER A 154 20.84 7.08 40.60
N THR A 155 21.47 6.83 41.74
CA THR A 155 21.74 5.49 42.25
C THR A 155 20.43 4.90 42.75
N THR A 156 19.78 4.06 41.95
CA THR A 156 18.70 3.18 42.42
C THR A 156 19.23 1.75 42.44
N ALA A 157 19.29 1.20 43.65
CA ALA A 157 19.80 -0.14 43.92
C ALA A 157 18.91 -1.23 43.28
N PRO A 158 19.48 -2.33 42.76
CA PRO A 158 18.70 -3.49 42.36
C PRO A 158 18.31 -4.31 43.58
N SER A 159 17.04 -4.21 43.98
CA SER A 159 16.41 -5.19 44.87
C SER A 159 16.27 -6.51 44.14
N LYS A 160 16.90 -7.54 44.69
CA LYS A 160 16.87 -8.95 44.29
C LYS A 160 15.60 -9.61 44.83
N PRO A 161 14.66 -10.10 43.99
CA PRO A 161 13.65 -11.04 44.43
C PRO A 161 14.13 -12.48 44.17
N ALA A 162 13.86 -13.32 45.17
CA ALA A 162 14.26 -14.70 45.26
C ALA A 162 13.70 -15.57 44.12
N ALA A 163 14.51 -16.54 43.73
CA ALA A 163 14.10 -17.66 42.89
C ALA A 163 12.97 -18.45 43.56
N THR A 164 11.82 -18.55 42.90
CA THR A 164 10.87 -19.63 43.12
C THR A 164 10.73 -20.39 41.81
N LYS A 165 11.02 -21.69 41.88
CA LYS A 165 11.09 -22.63 40.77
C LYS A 165 9.83 -23.49 40.82
N PRO A 166 8.78 -23.24 40.02
CA PRO A 166 7.77 -24.26 39.76
C PRO A 166 8.26 -25.16 38.63
N SER A 167 8.63 -26.38 39.01
CA SER A 167 8.80 -27.52 38.14
C SER A 167 7.46 -27.88 37.52
N ALA A 168 7.23 -27.49 36.26
CA ALA A 168 6.08 -27.93 35.47
C ALA A 168 6.56 -28.99 34.47
N SER A 169 6.03 -30.19 34.66
CA SER A 169 6.30 -31.41 33.91
C SER A 169 6.13 -31.21 32.40
N LYS A 170 7.15 -31.61 31.65
CA LYS A 170 7.12 -31.77 30.19
C LYS A 170 6.09 -32.88 29.86
N PRO A 171 5.00 -32.58 29.13
CA PRO A 171 4.09 -33.62 28.65
C PRO A 171 4.83 -34.52 27.67
N ALA A 172 4.65 -35.83 27.84
CA ALA A 172 5.19 -36.85 26.96
C ALA A 172 4.68 -36.63 25.52
N PRO A 173 5.52 -36.80 24.49
CA PRO A 173 5.06 -36.77 23.11
C PRO A 173 4.07 -37.91 22.85
N PRO A 174 2.95 -37.66 22.14
CA PRO A 174 2.04 -38.72 21.74
C PRO A 174 2.78 -39.71 20.82
N ALA A 175 2.53 -41.00 21.05
CA ALA A 175 3.09 -42.09 20.29
C ALA A 175 2.82 -41.90 18.79
N VAL A 176 3.89 -41.88 18.01
CA VAL A 176 3.87 -41.91 16.54
C VAL A 176 3.14 -43.17 16.12
N ARG A 177 1.93 -43.01 15.58
CA ARG A 177 1.19 -44.10 14.94
C ARG A 177 1.88 -44.42 13.62
N PRO A 178 2.34 -45.66 13.38
CA PRO A 178 3.00 -46.03 12.13
C PRO A 178 2.05 -45.79 10.95
N ALA A 179 2.54 -45.06 9.94
CA ALA A 179 1.83 -44.83 8.70
C ALA A 179 1.60 -46.18 7.98
N PRO A 180 0.40 -46.43 7.42
CA PRO A 180 0.15 -47.61 6.62
C PRO A 180 1.06 -47.63 5.38
N PRO A 181 1.50 -48.82 4.93
CA PRO A 181 2.36 -48.97 3.77
C PRO A 181 1.69 -48.39 2.52
N ARG A 182 2.43 -47.51 1.83
CA ARG A 182 2.03 -46.95 0.54
C ARG A 182 1.97 -48.08 -0.49
N PRO A 183 0.88 -48.22 -1.27
CA PRO A 183 0.84 -49.19 -2.36
C PRO A 183 1.91 -48.85 -3.41
N PRO A 184 2.54 -49.87 -4.03
CA PRO A 184 3.53 -49.66 -5.07
C PRO A 184 2.90 -48.99 -6.30
N SER A 185 3.57 -47.97 -6.82
CA SER A 185 3.23 -47.36 -8.10
C SER A 185 3.29 -48.42 -9.20
N PRO A 186 2.27 -48.52 -10.07
CA PRO A 186 2.29 -49.47 -11.18
C PRO A 186 3.44 -49.13 -12.12
N SER A 187 4.26 -50.16 -12.39
CA SER A 187 5.30 -50.19 -13.40
C SER A 187 4.71 -49.82 -14.77
N ALA A 188 5.32 -48.84 -15.42
CA ALA A 188 5.11 -48.59 -16.84
C ALA A 188 5.69 -49.78 -17.61
N GLU A 189 4.82 -50.53 -18.29
CA GLU A 189 5.19 -51.51 -19.30
C GLU A 189 5.84 -50.82 -20.50
N PRO A 190 6.92 -51.40 -21.06
CA PRO A 190 7.41 -51.07 -22.39
C PRO A 190 6.88 -52.10 -23.38
N ASP A 191 6.06 -51.69 -24.36
CA ASP A 191 6.08 -52.34 -25.69
C ASP A 191 5.06 -51.73 -26.66
N ARG A 192 5.53 -51.19 -27.79
CA ARG A 192 5.42 -51.86 -29.09
C ARG A 192 5.82 -50.95 -30.25
N ALA A 193 6.82 -51.44 -30.96
CA ALA A 193 7.13 -51.06 -32.32
C ALA A 193 5.93 -51.28 -33.26
N SER A 194 5.69 -50.33 -34.17
CA SER A 194 5.15 -50.64 -35.49
C SER A 194 5.60 -49.56 -36.47
N GLY A 195 6.48 -49.93 -37.39
CA GLY A 195 6.88 -49.09 -38.51
C GLY A 195 5.88 -49.20 -39.67
N ARG A 196 5.82 -48.16 -40.51
CA ARG A 196 5.58 -48.28 -41.96
C ARG A 196 5.73 -46.93 -42.70
N LYS A 197 6.71 -46.91 -43.62
CA LYS A 197 6.74 -46.25 -44.95
C LYS A 197 6.72 -44.71 -44.96
N VAL A 198 7.81 -43.99 -45.24
CA VAL A 198 8.57 -43.90 -46.52
C VAL A 198 7.66 -43.97 -47.74
N ALA A 199 7.10 -42.83 -48.14
CA ALA A 199 6.89 -42.39 -49.54
C ALA A 199 5.99 -41.14 -49.54
N GLY A 200 6.58 -39.94 -49.62
CA GLY A 200 5.79 -38.71 -49.77
C GLY A 200 6.56 -37.39 -49.79
N LEU A 201 7.88 -37.42 -49.98
CA LEU A 201 8.76 -36.25 -49.76
C LEU A 201 9.11 -35.44 -51.03
N VAL A 202 8.39 -35.66 -52.15
CA VAL A 202 8.68 -34.95 -53.42
C VAL A 202 7.56 -34.01 -53.86
N LEU A 203 6.32 -34.20 -53.39
CA LEU A 203 5.20 -33.31 -53.77
C LEU A 203 5.08 -32.04 -52.92
N LEU A 204 5.63 -32.04 -51.69
CA LEU A 204 5.54 -30.89 -50.78
C LEU A 204 6.54 -29.76 -51.13
N ALA A 205 7.64 -30.09 -51.81
CA ALA A 205 8.69 -29.13 -52.17
C ALA A 205 8.36 -28.26 -53.40
N LEU A 206 7.44 -28.71 -54.28
CA LEU A 206 7.01 -27.93 -55.44
C LEU A 206 5.83 -26.99 -55.13
N LEU A 207 5.03 -27.30 -54.10
CA LEU A 207 3.95 -26.43 -53.63
C LEU A 207 4.45 -25.28 -52.73
N SER A 208 5.58 -25.44 -52.05
CA SER A 208 6.19 -24.38 -51.23
C SER A 208 6.86 -23.27 -52.05
N ALA A 209 7.37 -23.58 -53.26
CA ALA A 209 8.02 -22.57 -54.11
C ALA A 209 7.04 -21.58 -54.77
N ALA A 210 5.81 -22.00 -55.09
CA ALA A 210 4.81 -21.14 -55.72
C ALA A 210 4.10 -20.20 -54.72
N VAL A 211 3.96 -20.61 -53.45
CA VAL A 211 3.40 -19.78 -52.37
C VAL A 211 4.47 -18.84 -51.78
N GLY A 212 5.75 -19.23 -51.78
CA GLY A 212 6.86 -18.41 -51.28
C GLY A 212 7.12 -17.12 -52.07
N GLY A 213 6.86 -17.11 -53.38
CA GLY A 213 7.12 -15.94 -54.24
C GLY A 213 6.12 -14.79 -54.07
N GLY A 214 4.84 -15.09 -53.81
CA GLY A 214 3.79 -14.08 -53.66
C GLY A 214 3.82 -13.34 -52.32
N VAL A 215 4.25 -14.02 -51.25
CA VAL A 215 4.27 -13.46 -49.88
C VAL A 215 5.41 -12.44 -49.72
N VAL A 216 6.56 -12.65 -50.36
CA VAL A 216 7.71 -11.73 -50.25
C VAL A 216 7.45 -10.39 -50.94
N ALA A 217 6.72 -10.37 -52.06
CA ALA A 217 6.37 -9.12 -52.74
C ALA A 217 5.28 -8.31 -52.01
N TRP A 218 4.39 -8.97 -51.25
CA TRP A 218 3.39 -8.28 -50.42
C TRP A 218 3.99 -7.75 -49.11
N LEU A 219 5.00 -8.43 -48.55
CA LEU A 219 5.71 -7.95 -47.35
C LEU A 219 6.63 -6.75 -47.61
N LEU A 220 7.13 -6.56 -48.84
CA LEU A 220 8.00 -5.43 -49.17
C LEU A 220 7.24 -4.17 -49.64
N GLY A 221 5.93 -4.28 -49.87
CA GLY A 221 5.10 -3.21 -50.43
C GLY A 221 4.27 -2.41 -49.42
N ARG A 222 4.19 -2.84 -48.15
CA ARG A 222 3.64 -2.02 -47.08
C ARG A 222 4.76 -1.20 -46.47
N GLY A 223 5.05 -0.06 -47.11
CA GLY A 223 5.52 1.09 -46.37
C GLY A 223 4.42 1.46 -45.39
N ASP A 224 4.46 0.84 -44.20
CA ASP A 224 3.73 1.26 -43.02
C ASP A 224 4.24 2.65 -42.64
N GLU A 225 3.79 3.64 -43.39
CA GLU A 225 3.59 4.98 -42.87
C GLU A 225 2.48 4.81 -41.83
N ALA A 226 2.88 4.34 -40.64
CA ALA A 226 2.04 4.19 -39.48
C ALA A 226 1.48 5.58 -39.20
N THR A 227 0.34 5.86 -39.83
CA THR A 227 -0.43 7.07 -39.57
C THR A 227 -0.69 6.98 -38.08
N PRO A 228 -0.16 7.91 -37.26
CA PRO A 228 -0.34 7.87 -35.82
C PRO A 228 -1.85 7.84 -35.62
N THR A 229 -2.36 6.64 -35.33
CA THR A 229 -3.75 6.46 -35.06
C THR A 229 -3.85 7.05 -33.68
N ASP A 230 -4.31 8.30 -33.61
CA ASP A 230 -4.68 9.01 -32.40
C ASP A 230 -5.73 8.15 -31.70
N THR A 231 -5.23 7.13 -31.00
CA THR A 231 -6.04 6.18 -30.26
C THR A 231 -6.60 7.04 -29.15
N PRO A 232 -7.93 7.24 -29.10
CA PRO A 232 -8.52 8.13 -28.11
C PRO A 232 -8.03 7.69 -26.75
N THR A 233 -7.21 8.53 -26.12
CA THR A 233 -6.66 8.25 -24.80
C THR A 233 -7.86 8.14 -23.88
N ALA A 234 -8.20 6.92 -23.48
CA ALA A 234 -9.28 6.68 -22.55
C ALA A 234 -9.02 7.57 -21.34
N GLN A 235 -9.93 8.51 -21.08
CA GLN A 235 -9.77 9.44 -19.97
C GLN A 235 -9.82 8.62 -18.69
N LEU A 236 -8.69 8.56 -17.99
CA LEU A 236 -8.61 7.92 -16.68
C LEU A 236 -9.64 8.57 -15.75
N PRO A 237 -10.36 7.79 -14.93
CA PRO A 237 -11.23 8.34 -13.91
C PRO A 237 -10.48 9.37 -13.05
N SER A 238 -11.18 10.41 -12.60
CA SER A 238 -10.57 11.41 -11.73
C SER A 238 -9.99 10.76 -10.47
N GLY A 239 -8.73 11.05 -10.15
CA GLY A 239 -8.06 10.59 -8.93
C GLY A 239 -7.00 9.51 -9.12
N TRP A 240 -6.89 8.92 -10.31
CA TRP A 240 -5.74 8.08 -10.67
C TRP A 240 -4.43 8.89 -10.64
N PRO A 241 -3.32 8.29 -10.17
CA PRO A 241 -2.01 8.90 -10.25
C PRO A 241 -1.48 8.92 -11.71
N GLU A 242 -0.44 9.72 -11.94
CA GLU A 242 0.34 9.68 -13.18
C GLU A 242 1.01 8.31 -13.39
N ALA A 243 1.43 8.00 -14.62
CA ALA A 243 2.22 6.80 -14.90
C ALA A 243 3.53 6.80 -14.07
N GLY A 244 3.93 5.62 -13.60
CA GLY A 244 5.05 5.45 -12.67
C GLY A 244 4.78 6.02 -11.27
N ALA A 245 3.51 6.07 -10.85
CA ALA A 245 3.11 6.57 -9.54
C ALA A 245 1.97 5.76 -8.91
N SER A 246 1.92 5.81 -7.59
CA SER A 246 0.89 5.17 -6.77
C SER A 246 0.21 6.19 -5.86
N ARG A 247 -1.03 5.92 -5.48
CA ARG A 247 -1.80 6.71 -4.55
C ARG A 247 -2.56 5.79 -3.61
N THR A 248 -2.48 6.04 -2.31
CA THR A 248 -3.28 5.32 -1.30
C THR A 248 -4.20 6.30 -0.58
N LEU A 249 -5.49 5.97 -0.50
CA LEU A 249 -6.46 6.65 0.35
C LEU A 249 -6.88 5.71 1.48
N THR A 250 -6.63 6.13 2.71
CA THR A 250 -6.99 5.41 3.93
C THR A 250 -8.03 6.22 4.68
N ARG A 251 -9.19 5.63 4.97
CA ARG A 251 -10.24 6.22 5.79
C ARG A 251 -10.37 5.44 7.10
N VAL A 252 -10.30 6.16 8.22
CA VAL A 252 -10.51 5.59 9.55
C VAL A 252 -12.01 5.61 9.87
N GLU A 253 -12.60 4.42 9.93
CA GLU A 253 -14.01 4.25 10.25
C GLU A 253 -14.26 4.13 11.76
N ALA A 254 -15.55 4.14 12.12
CA ALA A 254 -15.99 3.75 13.46
C ALA A 254 -15.44 2.36 13.82
N GLY A 255 -15.24 2.10 15.11
CA GLY A 255 -14.63 0.83 15.56
C GLY A 255 -13.11 0.74 15.34
N GLY A 256 -12.50 1.62 14.53
CA GLY A 256 -11.07 1.58 14.20
C GLY A 256 -10.73 0.62 13.06
N VAL A 257 -11.69 0.33 12.19
CA VAL A 257 -11.44 -0.31 10.90
C VAL A 257 -10.87 0.73 9.94
N LEU A 258 -9.95 0.33 9.07
CA LEU A 258 -9.45 1.20 7.99
C LEU A 258 -10.01 0.73 6.65
N GLU A 259 -10.78 1.56 5.98
CA GLU A 259 -11.09 1.35 4.56
C GLU A 259 -9.94 1.91 3.72
N VAL A 260 -9.37 1.09 2.85
CA VAL A 260 -8.22 1.48 2.05
C VAL A 260 -8.49 1.25 0.58
N THR A 261 -8.14 2.25 -0.24
CA THR A 261 -8.08 2.15 -1.69
C THR A 261 -6.68 2.54 -2.15
N HIS A 262 -6.04 1.64 -2.90
CA HIS A 262 -4.71 1.83 -3.48
C HIS A 262 -4.86 1.85 -5.00
N TRP A 263 -4.48 2.95 -5.65
CA TRP A 263 -4.34 3.07 -7.11
C TRP A 263 -2.87 3.02 -7.48
N ILE A 264 -2.53 2.18 -8.45
CA ILE A 264 -1.17 1.97 -8.92
C ILE A 264 -1.20 2.11 -10.45
N HIS A 265 -0.45 3.08 -10.96
CA HIS A 265 -0.30 3.28 -12.40
C HIS A 265 1.16 3.00 -12.77
N THR A 266 1.39 1.86 -13.41
CA THR A 266 2.73 1.39 -13.79
C THR A 266 3.08 1.86 -15.20
N ASP A 267 4.38 2.07 -15.46
CA ASP A 267 4.87 2.39 -16.82
C ASP A 267 4.98 1.11 -17.69
N GLU A 268 5.23 -0.03 -17.04
CA GLU A 268 5.33 -1.34 -17.66
C GLU A 268 4.14 -2.20 -17.24
N PRO A 269 3.55 -2.98 -18.15
CA PRO A 269 2.43 -3.84 -17.80
C PRO A 269 2.88 -4.95 -16.83
N LEU A 270 1.98 -5.34 -15.94
CA LEU A 270 2.15 -6.44 -14.99
C LEU A 270 1.12 -7.53 -15.26
N ASP A 271 1.49 -8.78 -15.01
CA ASP A 271 0.56 -9.93 -15.11
C ASP A 271 0.11 -10.43 -13.71
N GLN A 272 0.72 -9.91 -12.65
CA GLN A 272 0.37 -10.28 -11.29
C GLN A 272 0.74 -9.19 -10.29
N VAL A 273 0.10 -9.22 -9.12
CA VAL A 273 0.48 -8.42 -7.96
C VAL A 273 0.43 -9.28 -6.69
N ASP A 274 1.47 -9.18 -5.87
CA ASP A 274 1.49 -9.75 -4.53
C ASP A 274 1.00 -8.69 -3.54
N VAL A 275 0.10 -9.09 -2.65
CA VAL A 275 -0.43 -8.27 -1.56
C VAL A 275 -0.14 -8.99 -0.25
N SER A 276 0.56 -8.32 0.66
CA SER A 276 0.93 -8.86 1.97
C SER A 276 0.50 -7.95 3.11
N LEU A 277 0.20 -8.57 4.25
CA LEU A 277 0.02 -7.84 5.50
C LEU A 277 1.38 -7.24 5.90
N PRO A 278 1.43 -5.96 6.28
CA PRO A 278 2.66 -5.35 6.78
C PRO A 278 3.05 -6.04 8.09
N GLU A 279 4.35 -6.08 8.38
CA GLU A 279 4.85 -6.63 9.64
C GLU A 279 4.20 -5.90 10.82
N SER A 280 3.28 -6.59 11.51
CA SER A 280 2.69 -6.08 12.73
C SER A 280 3.79 -6.01 13.78
N GLY A 281 4.06 -4.82 14.31
CA GLY A 281 4.88 -4.66 15.51
C GLY A 281 4.25 -5.34 16.73
N GLU A 282 4.74 -5.05 17.93
CA GLU A 282 4.09 -5.50 19.18
C GLU A 282 2.65 -4.97 19.26
N GLY A 283 1.68 -5.76 18.80
CA GLY A 283 0.30 -5.29 18.60
C GLY A 283 -0.67 -6.42 18.31
N SER A 284 -1.94 -6.05 18.11
CA SER A 284 -2.99 -6.97 17.69
C SER A 284 -2.71 -7.52 16.30
N ALA A 285 -3.14 -8.76 16.05
CA ALA A 285 -3.10 -9.34 14.71
C ALA A 285 -3.89 -8.44 13.75
N VAL A 286 -3.26 -8.06 12.64
CA VAL A 286 -3.89 -7.31 11.56
C VAL A 286 -4.46 -8.31 10.56
N ALA A 287 -5.67 -8.07 10.08
CA ALA A 287 -6.29 -8.85 9.02
C ALA A 287 -6.85 -7.90 7.95
N ALA A 288 -6.77 -8.31 6.68
CA ALA A 288 -7.43 -7.63 5.59
C ALA A 288 -8.65 -8.42 5.12
N THR A 289 -9.82 -7.79 5.12
CA THR A 289 -11.06 -8.37 4.58
C THR A 289 -11.52 -7.59 3.36
N ASP A 290 -12.44 -8.18 2.61
CA ASP A 290 -13.06 -7.57 1.44
C ASP A 290 -12.03 -7.10 0.40
N VAL A 291 -10.94 -7.85 0.28
CA VAL A 291 -9.86 -7.55 -0.65
C VAL A 291 -10.36 -7.78 -2.07
N ARG A 292 -10.30 -6.72 -2.87
CA ARG A 292 -10.64 -6.74 -4.30
C ARG A 292 -9.52 -6.08 -5.07
N VAL A 293 -9.09 -6.75 -6.14
CA VAL A 293 -8.09 -6.24 -7.07
C VAL A 293 -8.76 -6.12 -8.43
N THR A 294 -8.67 -4.95 -9.05
CA THR A 294 -9.08 -4.72 -10.44
C THR A 294 -7.87 -4.22 -11.23
N ALA A 295 -7.67 -4.76 -12.43
CA ALA A 295 -6.57 -4.48 -13.34
C ALA A 295 -7.17 -4.02 -14.68
N ASP A 296 -6.85 -2.78 -15.10
CA ASP A 296 -7.44 -2.10 -16.27
C ASP A 296 -8.98 -2.13 -16.32
N GLY A 297 -9.61 -2.19 -15.15
CA GLY A 297 -11.07 -2.25 -14.97
C GLY A 297 -11.63 -3.66 -14.76
N GLU A 298 -10.86 -4.70 -15.08
CA GLU A 298 -11.27 -6.10 -14.95
C GLU A 298 -10.90 -6.68 -13.57
N PRO A 299 -11.76 -7.51 -12.95
CA PRO A 299 -11.45 -8.12 -11.67
C PRO A 299 -10.34 -9.18 -11.80
N ALA A 300 -9.32 -9.09 -10.95
CA ALA A 300 -8.28 -10.11 -10.86
C ALA A 300 -8.71 -11.29 -9.98
N SER A 301 -8.17 -12.48 -10.27
CA SER A 301 -8.44 -13.68 -9.46
C SER A 301 -7.55 -13.71 -8.21
N GLY A 302 -8.14 -13.91 -7.04
CA GLY A 302 -7.42 -14.06 -5.77
C GLY A 302 -8.35 -14.19 -4.56
N PRO A 303 -7.81 -14.38 -3.34
CA PRO A 303 -8.60 -14.48 -2.13
C PRO A 303 -9.24 -13.14 -1.76
N THR A 304 -10.40 -13.14 -1.11
CA THR A 304 -11.05 -11.90 -0.62
C THR A 304 -10.67 -11.56 0.81
N GLU A 305 -9.89 -12.41 1.47
CA GLU A 305 -9.45 -12.27 2.86
C GLU A 305 -7.97 -12.65 2.96
N ILE A 306 -7.19 -11.84 3.67
CA ILE A 306 -5.77 -12.07 3.94
C ILE A 306 -5.58 -12.01 5.45
N THR A 307 -5.45 -13.18 6.06
CA THR A 307 -5.13 -13.38 7.48
C THR A 307 -3.72 -13.94 7.70
N PHE A 308 -3.02 -14.28 6.61
CA PHE A 308 -1.66 -14.80 6.59
C PHE A 308 -0.77 -13.93 5.69
N SER A 309 0.53 -14.20 5.70
CA SER A 309 1.59 -13.27 5.27
C SER A 309 1.44 -12.67 3.86
N ARG A 310 0.85 -13.37 2.88
CA ARG A 310 0.77 -12.90 1.49
C ARG A 310 -0.34 -13.60 0.69
N ALA A 311 -0.91 -12.88 -0.27
CA ALA A 311 -1.75 -13.39 -1.35
C ALA A 311 -1.24 -12.87 -2.70
N THR A 312 -1.40 -13.67 -3.76
CA THR A 312 -1.05 -13.30 -5.13
C THR A 312 -2.33 -13.18 -5.95
N TYR A 313 -2.42 -12.13 -6.76
CA TYR A 313 -3.53 -11.89 -7.70
C TYR A 313 -2.97 -11.86 -9.12
N VAL A 314 -3.63 -12.56 -10.02
CA VAL A 314 -3.21 -12.73 -11.42
C VAL A 314 -4.24 -12.11 -12.35
N PHE A 315 -3.77 -11.45 -13.40
CA PHE A 315 -4.56 -10.79 -14.44
C PHE A 315 -3.76 -10.72 -15.74
N ASP A 316 -4.42 -10.40 -16.85
CA ASP A 316 -3.72 -10.21 -18.12
C ASP A 316 -3.11 -8.80 -18.15
N SER A 317 -1.79 -8.72 -18.36
CA SER A 317 -1.02 -7.53 -18.76
C SER A 317 -1.72 -6.18 -18.56
N ALA A 318 -1.59 -5.61 -17.36
CA ALA A 318 -2.28 -4.38 -16.98
C ALA A 318 -1.35 -3.29 -16.45
N THR A 319 -1.75 -2.04 -16.65
CA THR A 319 -0.98 -0.85 -16.20
C THR A 319 -1.69 -0.06 -15.09
N LEU A 320 -3.01 -0.25 -14.95
CA LEU A 320 -3.86 0.44 -13.98
C LEU A 320 -4.41 -0.57 -12.98
N ILE A 321 -3.79 -0.66 -11.82
CA ILE A 321 -4.19 -1.60 -10.78
C ILE A 321 -4.85 -0.84 -9.63
N ARG A 322 -6.03 -1.29 -9.21
CA ARG A 322 -6.73 -0.77 -8.03
C ARG A 322 -6.99 -1.90 -7.04
N VAL A 323 -6.55 -1.68 -5.80
CA VAL A 323 -6.74 -2.61 -4.68
C VAL A 323 -7.61 -1.93 -3.64
N THR A 324 -8.73 -2.55 -3.25
CA THR A 324 -9.61 -2.06 -2.17
C THR A 324 -9.75 -3.12 -1.09
N TYR A 325 -9.74 -2.73 0.19
CA TYR A 325 -9.86 -3.65 1.32
C TYR A 325 -10.18 -2.93 2.63
N GLU A 326 -10.60 -3.69 3.63
CA GLU A 326 -10.73 -3.26 5.03
C GLU A 326 -9.59 -3.83 5.87
N LEU A 327 -8.90 -3.01 6.67
CA LEU A 327 -7.94 -3.47 7.67
C LEU A 327 -8.56 -3.45 9.07
N LYS A 328 -8.61 -4.63 9.69
CA LYS A 328 -9.02 -4.84 11.08
C LYS A 328 -7.80 -5.03 11.96
N GLY A 329 -7.84 -4.51 13.18
CA GLY A 329 -6.72 -4.57 14.14
C GLY A 329 -5.56 -3.60 13.84
N ALA A 330 -5.63 -2.83 12.76
CA ALA A 330 -4.61 -1.85 12.38
C ALA A 330 -4.60 -0.58 13.26
N VAL A 331 -5.69 -0.32 14.01
CA VAL A 331 -5.79 0.84 14.91
C VAL A 331 -5.71 0.39 16.37
N GLN A 332 -4.62 0.77 17.03
CA GLN A 332 -4.47 0.60 18.47
C GLN A 332 -5.17 1.75 19.21
N ARG A 333 -6.34 1.46 19.80
CA ARG A 333 -7.09 2.44 20.59
C ARG A 333 -6.32 2.81 21.87
N SER A 334 -6.32 4.09 22.20
CA SER A 334 -5.72 4.60 23.43
C SER A 334 -6.58 4.24 24.63
N THR A 335 -5.96 3.71 25.68
CA THR A 335 -6.62 3.46 26.97
C THR A 335 -6.62 4.69 27.88
N SER A 336 -5.79 5.69 27.59
CA SER A 336 -5.64 6.92 28.39
C SER A 336 -6.41 8.12 27.83
N ALA A 337 -6.74 8.12 26.53
CA ALA A 337 -7.51 9.17 25.87
C ALA A 337 -8.64 8.55 25.04
N VAL A 338 -9.86 8.60 25.57
CA VAL A 338 -11.06 8.08 24.89
C VAL A 338 -11.21 8.71 23.51
N GLY A 339 -11.56 7.90 22.51
CA GLY A 339 -11.72 8.34 21.14
C GLY A 339 -10.42 8.60 20.40
N ARG A 340 -9.24 8.30 20.96
CA ARG A 340 -7.96 8.36 20.24
C ARG A 340 -7.45 6.98 19.86
N GLY A 341 -6.73 6.90 18.75
CA GLY A 341 -6.08 5.68 18.29
C GLY A 341 -4.80 5.98 17.53
N LEU A 342 -3.96 4.96 17.42
CA LEU A 342 -2.77 4.94 16.59
C LEU A 342 -2.98 3.92 15.47
N ALA A 343 -3.10 4.38 14.23
CA ALA A 343 -3.07 3.51 13.06
C ALA A 343 -1.63 3.08 12.82
N THR A 344 -1.29 1.86 13.24
CA THR A 344 0.09 1.31 13.20
C THR A 344 0.52 0.90 11.80
N THR A 345 -0.46 0.63 10.94
CA THR A 345 -0.36 0.55 9.49
C THR A 345 -1.54 1.29 8.85
N THR A 346 -1.32 1.85 7.66
CA THR A 346 -2.31 2.57 6.86
C THR A 346 -2.59 1.90 5.52
N SER A 347 -1.82 0.87 5.15
CA SER A 347 -1.95 0.13 3.89
C SER A 347 -1.37 -1.29 4.00
N LEU A 348 -1.70 -2.13 3.04
CA LEU A 348 -1.00 -3.38 2.74
C LEU A 348 0.30 -3.10 1.98
N ASP A 349 1.22 -4.06 2.04
CA ASP A 349 2.42 -4.08 1.21
C ASP A 349 2.07 -4.69 -0.14
N VAL A 350 2.30 -3.94 -1.23
CA VAL A 350 1.97 -4.37 -2.59
C VAL A 350 3.27 -4.44 -3.40
N SER A 351 3.52 -5.54 -4.12
CA SER A 351 4.79 -5.73 -4.85
C SER A 351 5.03 -4.69 -5.96
N ALA A 352 3.96 -4.12 -6.52
CA ALA A 352 4.00 -3.10 -7.57
C ALA A 352 4.31 -1.69 -7.03
N THR A 353 5.34 -1.55 -6.19
CA THR A 353 5.76 -0.24 -5.64
C THR A 353 6.25 0.68 -6.75
N GLN A 354 5.77 1.92 -6.74
CA GLN A 354 6.15 2.95 -7.71
C GLN A 354 7.20 3.91 -7.13
N PRO A 355 8.05 4.56 -7.95
CA PRO A 355 9.04 5.52 -7.45
C PRO A 355 8.43 6.77 -6.80
N ARG A 356 7.13 7.01 -7.03
CA ARG A 356 6.32 8.08 -6.45
C ARG A 356 5.07 7.46 -5.79
N ASP A 357 4.85 7.74 -4.52
CA ASP A 357 3.68 7.26 -3.75
C ASP A 357 3.06 8.43 -2.98
N VAL A 358 1.76 8.67 -3.16
CA VAL A 358 1.01 9.69 -2.42
C VAL A 358 0.02 9.01 -1.50
N ARG A 359 0.16 9.21 -0.19
CA ARG A 359 -0.78 8.66 0.79
C ARG A 359 -1.64 9.76 1.39
N VAL A 360 -2.94 9.52 1.43
CA VAL A 360 -3.95 10.40 2.01
C VAL A 360 -4.64 9.63 3.13
N ILE A 361 -4.60 10.19 4.34
CA ILE A 361 -5.24 9.61 5.52
C ILE A 361 -6.39 10.53 5.92
N ARG A 362 -7.59 9.97 6.02
CA ARG A 362 -8.81 10.66 6.44
C ARG A 362 -9.36 10.06 7.73
N SER A 363 -9.78 10.92 8.64
CA SER A 363 -10.47 10.55 9.87
C SER A 363 -11.33 11.74 10.36
N ALA A 364 -12.11 11.54 11.43
CA ALA A 364 -12.74 12.64 12.17
C ALA A 364 -11.72 13.72 12.58
N ALA A 365 -10.51 13.29 12.98
CA ALA A 365 -9.34 14.15 13.08
C ALA A 365 -8.07 13.31 12.93
N VAL A 366 -7.11 13.81 12.15
CA VAL A 366 -5.75 13.27 12.11
C VAL A 366 -4.86 14.24 12.90
N LEU A 367 -4.27 13.74 13.97
CA LEU A 367 -3.54 14.52 14.96
C LEU A 367 -2.07 14.71 14.58
N SER A 368 -1.47 13.68 13.99
CA SER A 368 -0.10 13.70 13.47
C SER A 368 0.15 12.51 12.53
N LEU A 369 1.07 12.69 11.59
CA LEU A 369 1.63 11.61 10.77
C LEU A 369 3.13 11.46 11.03
N SER A 370 3.58 10.21 11.02
CA SER A 370 5.00 9.86 11.06
C SER A 370 5.32 8.79 10.01
N CYS A 371 6.50 8.92 9.39
CA CYS A 371 6.96 8.05 8.31
C CYS A 371 8.30 7.41 8.68
N ALA A 372 8.52 6.21 8.15
CA ALA A 372 9.79 5.51 8.21
C ALA A 372 10.03 4.79 6.87
N ALA A 373 11.27 4.77 6.38
CA ALA A 373 11.59 4.13 5.11
C ALA A 373 11.37 2.61 5.13
N THR A 374 11.51 1.99 6.31
CA THR A 374 11.30 0.55 6.53
C THR A 374 10.61 0.33 7.88
N ALA A 375 10.11 -0.89 8.13
CA ALA A 375 9.49 -1.24 9.41
C ALA A 375 10.43 -1.07 10.63
N ALA A 376 11.74 -1.28 10.42
CA ALA A 376 12.77 -1.17 11.46
C ALA A 376 13.36 0.25 11.63
N ALA A 377 13.08 1.17 10.70
CA ALA A 377 13.59 2.53 10.77
C ALA A 377 12.82 3.36 11.82
N GLU A 378 13.50 4.38 12.36
CA GLU A 378 12.89 5.32 13.30
C GLU A 378 11.83 6.17 12.59
N LEU A 379 10.69 6.36 13.28
CA LEU A 379 9.59 7.19 12.78
C LEU A 379 9.95 8.67 12.91
N ALA A 380 9.88 9.41 11.81
CA ALA A 380 10.03 10.87 11.78
C ALA A 380 8.70 11.54 11.41
N PRO A 381 8.38 12.73 11.95
CA PRO A 381 7.19 13.49 11.53
C PRO A 381 7.20 13.73 10.02
N CYS A 382 6.06 13.55 9.36
CA CYS A 382 5.93 13.71 7.92
C CYS A 382 4.53 14.20 7.53
N GLY A 383 4.36 14.54 6.25
CA GLY A 383 3.07 14.93 5.67
C GLY A 383 2.60 16.32 6.09
N GLU A 384 1.51 16.73 5.45
CA GLU A 384 0.88 18.04 5.61
C GLU A 384 -0.63 17.85 5.77
N ALA A 385 -1.27 18.69 6.57
CA ALA A 385 -2.72 18.69 6.70
C ALA A 385 -3.37 19.33 5.46
N GLU A 386 -4.31 18.63 4.83
CA GLU A 386 -5.09 19.12 3.68
C GLU A 386 -6.56 19.26 4.07
N GLY A 387 -6.84 20.23 4.93
CA GLY A 387 -8.19 20.48 5.44
C GLY A 387 -8.50 19.78 6.76
N THR A 388 -9.77 19.76 7.13
CA THR A 388 -10.22 19.19 8.39
C THR A 388 -10.25 17.67 8.32
N GLY A 389 -9.36 17.02 9.09
CA GLY A 389 -9.35 15.57 9.24
C GLY A 389 -8.66 14.81 8.10
N GLU A 390 -7.97 15.52 7.20
CA GLU A 390 -7.21 14.91 6.10
C GLU A 390 -5.75 15.32 6.18
N TRP A 391 -4.85 14.35 6.04
CA TRP A 391 -3.42 14.59 5.89
C TRP A 391 -2.92 13.87 4.65
N LYS A 392 -1.99 14.52 3.94
CA LYS A 392 -1.34 13.98 2.76
C LYS A 392 0.17 13.87 3.01
N VAL A 393 0.77 12.78 2.55
CA VAL A 393 2.22 12.63 2.48
C VAL A 393 2.64 12.18 1.08
N GLN A 394 3.73 12.74 0.60
CA GLN A 394 4.37 12.35 -0.65
C GLN A 394 5.66 11.60 -0.31
N LEU A 395 5.79 10.39 -0.83
CA LEU A 395 6.92 9.49 -0.65
C LEU A 395 7.59 9.27 -2.00
N THR A 396 8.91 9.39 -2.05
CA THR A 396 9.66 9.28 -3.31
C THR A 396 10.92 8.43 -3.15
N GLY A 397 11.37 7.83 -4.24
CA GLY A 397 12.62 7.06 -4.28
C GLY A 397 12.59 5.89 -3.29
N THR A 398 13.62 5.78 -2.45
CA THR A 398 13.73 4.69 -1.45
C THR A 398 12.73 4.77 -0.30
N SER A 399 12.00 5.88 -0.18
CA SER A 399 10.91 6.03 0.80
C SER A 399 9.53 5.68 0.22
N ALA A 400 9.42 5.49 -1.10
CA ALA A 400 8.18 5.03 -1.71
C ALA A 400 7.87 3.60 -1.23
N GLY A 401 6.61 3.35 -0.84
CA GLY A 401 6.25 2.13 -0.13
C GLY A 401 6.65 2.11 1.35
N GLY A 402 7.25 3.20 1.88
CA GLY A 402 7.63 3.32 3.28
C GLY A 402 6.45 3.20 4.25
N ARG A 403 6.75 2.95 5.52
CA ARG A 403 5.76 2.84 6.59
C ARG A 403 5.22 4.21 6.96
N VAL A 404 3.89 4.34 7.02
CA VAL A 404 3.20 5.54 7.51
C VAL A 404 2.30 5.18 8.68
N VAL A 405 2.49 5.89 9.79
CA VAL A 405 1.75 5.75 11.05
C VAL A 405 0.98 7.03 11.31
N ALA A 406 -0.27 6.91 11.77
CA ALA A 406 -1.13 8.07 12.04
C ALA A 406 -1.70 8.04 13.46
N ALA A 407 -1.54 9.14 14.20
CA ALA A 407 -2.33 9.37 15.40
C ALA A 407 -3.65 10.01 15.00
N VAL A 408 -4.77 9.41 15.38
CA VAL A 408 -6.11 9.76 14.88
C VAL A 408 -7.13 9.81 16.00
N THR A 409 -8.21 10.57 15.79
CA THR A 409 -9.46 10.38 16.52
C THR A 409 -10.22 9.23 15.86
N VAL A 410 -10.77 8.31 16.64
CA VAL A 410 -11.58 7.18 16.16
C VAL A 410 -13.03 7.47 16.52
N PRO A 411 -13.95 7.52 15.54
CA PRO A 411 -15.38 7.64 15.82
C PRO A 411 -15.85 6.52 16.76
N SER A 412 -16.64 6.91 17.76
CA SER A 412 -17.18 6.00 18.78
C SER A 412 -18.25 5.09 18.21
#